data_AF-A0A1I5TYU5-F1
#
_entry.id   AF-A0A1I5TYU5-F1
#
_cell.length_a   1.000
_cell.length_b   1.000
_cell.length_c   1.000
_cell.angle_alpha   90.00
_cell.angle_beta   90.00
_cell.angle_gamma   90.00
#
_symmetry.space_group_name_H-M   'P 1'
#
loop_
_entity.id
_entity.type
_entity.pdbx_description
1 polymer ?
#
loop_
_entity_poly.entity_id
_entity_poly.type
_entity_poly.pdbx_seq_one_letter_code
_entity_poly.pdbx_strand_id
1 'polypeptide(L)'
;MNKNTWLLFGALGIVAGGCVNSGKTPTLYGTSTSAAVTNANTSTAVLPFVVNEVSDDETYGYTAENPVRVGGGRTAGARNQLRYLNALKGPQGQPITYERQASCCAFRTRRAEVDNVGLLDVYKVSWAGKPTPVTLYINMYRGGKLMAPQGFTAAR
;
A
#
# COMPACT_ATOMS: atom_id res chain seq x y z
N MET A 1 0.80 44.22 69.19
CA MET A 1 0.89 42.75 69.39
C MET A 1 0.06 42.11 68.30
N ASN A 2 0.68 41.80 67.15
CA ASN A 2 -0.03 41.46 65.92
C ASN A 2 0.12 39.96 65.62
N LYS A 3 -1.03 39.33 65.42
CA LYS A 3 -1.21 37.97 64.89
C LYS A 3 -0.93 37.99 63.38
N ASN A 4 -0.36 36.92 62.82
CA ASN A 4 -1.07 36.11 61.83
C ASN A 4 -0.26 34.91 61.31
N THR A 5 -0.92 33.77 61.51
CA THR A 5 -0.70 32.41 61.02
C THR A 5 -0.44 32.34 59.52
N TRP A 6 0.60 31.59 59.13
CA TRP A 6 0.83 31.18 57.74
C TRP A 6 0.38 29.73 57.56
N LEU A 7 -0.64 29.53 56.72
CA LEU A 7 -1.12 28.24 56.24
C LEU A 7 -0.29 27.80 55.03
N LEU A 8 0.37 26.64 55.13
CA LEU A 8 0.99 25.94 54.01
C LEU A 8 -0.09 25.12 53.29
N PHE A 9 -0.53 25.58 52.11
CA PHE A 9 -1.27 24.75 51.16
C PHE A 9 -0.29 24.08 50.20
N GLY A 10 -0.03 22.79 50.44
CA GLY A 10 0.67 21.94 49.49
C GLY A 10 -0.27 21.56 48.34
N ALA A 11 0.02 22.05 47.14
CA ALA A 11 -0.63 21.59 45.91
C ALA A 11 0.05 20.31 45.42
N LEU A 12 -0.63 19.18 45.59
CA LEU A 12 -0.22 17.87 45.06
C LEU A 12 -0.56 17.84 43.55
N GLY A 13 0.41 18.18 42.71
CA GLY A 13 0.28 18.08 41.25
C GLY A 13 0.41 16.63 40.79
N ILE A 14 -0.72 15.98 40.50
CA ILE A 14 -0.72 14.67 39.79
C ILE A 14 -0.55 14.97 38.31
N VAL A 15 0.68 14.86 37.80
CA VAL A 15 0.93 14.91 36.36
C VAL A 15 0.63 13.53 35.79
N ALA A 16 -0.53 13.39 35.13
CA ALA A 16 -0.83 12.21 34.34
C ALA A 16 0.09 12.20 33.11
N GLY A 17 1.21 11.48 33.21
CA GLY A 17 2.06 11.16 32.07
C GLY A 17 1.34 10.21 31.12
N GLY A 18 0.62 10.76 30.15
CA GLY A 18 0.08 9.98 29.03
C GLY A 18 1.23 9.44 28.20
N CYS A 19 1.26 8.12 27.99
CA CYS A 19 2.21 7.48 27.09
C CYS A 19 1.97 7.98 25.65
N VAL A 20 2.83 8.86 25.14
CA VAL A 20 2.86 9.19 23.72
C VAL A 20 3.58 8.04 23.01
N ASN A 21 2.82 7.13 22.42
CA ASN A 21 3.39 6.01 21.67
C ASN A 21 3.94 6.56 20.34
N SER A 22 5.21 6.98 20.33
CA SER A 22 5.94 7.39 19.12
C SER A 22 6.32 6.18 18.28
N GLY A 23 5.34 5.37 17.87
CA GLY A 23 5.54 4.39 16.82
C GLY A 23 5.73 5.14 15.50
N LYS A 24 6.91 5.05 14.89
CA LYS A 24 7.16 5.61 13.56
C LYS A 24 6.09 5.07 12.60
N THR A 25 5.18 5.92 12.14
CA THR A 25 4.22 5.52 11.11
C THR A 25 4.99 5.13 9.85
N PRO A 26 4.86 3.89 9.37
CA PRO A 26 5.58 3.45 8.18
C PRO A 26 5.18 4.30 6.98
N THR A 27 6.17 4.74 6.22
CA THR A 27 5.95 5.61 5.07
C THR A 27 5.23 4.83 3.97
N LEU A 28 4.05 5.33 3.60
CA LEU A 28 3.30 4.84 2.44
C LEU A 28 3.62 5.71 1.24
N TYR A 29 3.90 5.09 0.10
CA TYR A 29 4.22 5.80 -1.13
C TYR A 29 3.11 5.72 -2.17
N GLY A 30 2.11 4.88 -1.94
CA GLY A 30 0.92 4.75 -2.78
C GLY A 30 -0.34 5.07 -1.99
N THR A 31 -1.28 5.74 -2.66
CA THR A 31 -2.61 6.03 -2.11
C THR A 31 -3.69 5.61 -3.10
N SER A 32 -4.64 4.80 -2.64
CA SER A 32 -5.86 4.49 -3.40
C SER A 32 -6.76 5.72 -3.49
N THR A 33 -7.23 6.06 -4.69
CA THR A 33 -8.20 7.15 -4.91
C THR A 33 -9.66 6.70 -4.79
N SER A 34 -9.92 5.39 -4.70
CA SER A 34 -11.26 4.83 -4.54
C SER A 34 -11.84 5.14 -3.14
N ALA A 35 -13.05 5.68 -3.06
CA ALA A 35 -13.72 6.14 -1.83
C ALA A 35 -14.19 5.01 -0.86
N ALA A 36 -13.58 3.83 -0.87
CA ALA A 36 -14.08 2.67 -0.15
C ALA A 36 -13.61 2.60 1.33
N VAL A 37 -14.52 3.01 2.23
CA VAL A 37 -14.83 2.51 3.59
C VAL A 37 -13.67 2.32 4.60
N THR A 38 -13.84 2.90 5.79
CA THR A 38 -12.94 3.07 6.96
C THR A 38 -12.40 1.80 7.65
N ASN A 39 -12.13 0.71 6.93
CA ASN A 39 -11.70 -0.56 7.51
C ASN A 39 -10.21 -0.82 7.23
N ALA A 40 -9.56 -1.72 7.97
CA ALA A 40 -8.12 -2.04 7.91
C ALA A 40 -7.56 -2.50 6.53
N ASN A 41 -8.40 -2.55 5.50
CA ASN A 41 -8.04 -2.82 4.11
C ASN A 41 -7.98 -1.54 3.24
N THR A 42 -8.03 -0.35 3.83
CA THR A 42 -7.72 0.89 3.11
C THR A 42 -6.23 0.94 2.78
N SER A 43 -5.89 1.38 1.57
CA SER A 43 -4.51 1.58 1.12
C SER A 43 -3.66 2.36 2.13
N THR A 44 -4.25 3.33 2.84
CA THR A 44 -3.60 4.17 3.86
C THR A 44 -3.25 3.45 5.16
N ALA A 45 -3.66 2.20 5.37
CA ALA A 45 -3.35 1.39 6.55
C ALA A 45 -2.50 0.14 6.22
N VAL A 46 -2.21 -0.13 4.94
CA VAL A 46 -1.56 -1.35 4.48
C VAL A 46 -0.06 -1.15 4.26
N LEU A 47 0.76 -1.87 5.02
CA LEU A 47 2.23 -1.77 4.91
C LEU A 47 2.75 -2.27 3.57
N PRO A 48 3.67 -1.55 2.93
CA PRO A 48 4.19 -1.94 1.62
C PRO A 48 4.92 -3.29 1.68
N PHE A 49 5.04 -3.92 0.51
CA PHE A 49 6.09 -4.92 0.32
C PHE A 49 7.46 -4.26 0.25
N VAL A 50 8.50 -5.02 0.54
CA VAL A 50 9.87 -4.64 0.19
C VAL A 50 10.07 -5.01 -1.28
N VAL A 51 10.32 -4.01 -2.12
CA VAL A 51 10.63 -4.20 -3.55
C VAL A 51 11.96 -3.50 -3.81
N ASN A 52 13.00 -4.27 -4.14
CA ASN A 52 14.37 -3.76 -4.12
C ASN A 52 14.95 -3.46 -5.50
N GLU A 53 14.30 -3.93 -6.56
CA GLU A 53 14.83 -3.92 -7.93
C GLU A 53 13.76 -3.44 -8.92
N VAL A 54 14.23 -2.85 -10.01
CA VAL A 54 13.42 -2.52 -11.19
C VAL A 54 13.60 -3.65 -12.19
N SER A 55 12.53 -4.06 -12.85
CA SER A 55 12.57 -5.06 -13.92
C SER A 55 13.25 -4.49 -15.16
N ASP A 56 14.17 -5.26 -15.75
CA ASP A 56 14.75 -4.98 -17.08
C ASP A 56 13.80 -5.40 -18.23
N ASP A 57 12.76 -6.18 -17.92
CA ASP A 57 11.71 -6.55 -18.86
C ASP A 57 10.66 -5.44 -18.96
N GLU A 58 10.60 -4.79 -20.12
CA GLU A 58 9.67 -3.72 -20.50
C GLU A 58 8.19 -4.10 -20.38
N THR A 59 7.87 -5.40 -20.43
CA THR A 59 6.48 -5.89 -20.36
C THR A 59 6.02 -6.16 -18.94
N TYR A 60 6.94 -6.23 -17.97
CA TYR A 60 6.64 -6.64 -16.60
C TYR A 60 5.64 -5.68 -15.94
N GLY A 61 4.48 -6.22 -15.58
CA GLY A 61 3.35 -5.50 -15.01
C GLY A 61 2.52 -4.69 -16.00
N TYR A 62 3.01 -4.45 -17.22
CA TYR A 62 2.35 -3.64 -18.25
C TYR A 62 1.43 -4.45 -19.17
N THR A 63 1.56 -5.78 -19.20
CA THR A 63 0.76 -6.65 -20.05
C THR A 63 0.05 -7.74 -19.25
N ALA A 64 -1.01 -8.31 -19.84
CA ALA A 64 -1.73 -9.42 -19.24
C ALA A 64 -0.90 -10.72 -19.23
N GLU A 65 0.03 -10.85 -20.17
CA GLU A 65 0.92 -12.00 -20.33
C GLU A 65 2.06 -11.98 -19.30
N ASN A 66 2.49 -10.79 -18.88
CA ASN A 66 3.51 -10.59 -17.87
C ASN A 66 3.02 -9.74 -16.68
N PRO A 67 1.98 -10.17 -15.95
CA PRO A 67 1.43 -9.39 -14.86
C PRO A 67 2.32 -9.46 -13.62
N VAL A 68 2.18 -8.49 -12.72
CA VAL A 68 2.80 -8.55 -11.39
C VAL A 68 2.15 -9.69 -10.60
N ARG A 69 2.95 -10.64 -10.13
CA ARG A 69 2.47 -11.84 -9.44
C ARG A 69 2.59 -11.71 -7.93
N VAL A 70 1.66 -10.95 -7.33
CA VAL A 70 1.67 -10.67 -5.88
C VAL A 70 1.22 -11.86 -5.03
N GLY A 71 0.46 -12.79 -5.61
CA GLY A 71 -0.03 -13.98 -4.90
C GLY A 71 -0.88 -13.66 -3.66
N GLY A 72 -1.11 -14.68 -2.82
CA GLY A 72 -1.95 -14.58 -1.63
C GLY A 72 -3.37 -15.12 -1.79
N GLY A 73 -3.80 -15.43 -3.02
CA GLY A 73 -5.08 -16.06 -3.31
C GLY A 73 -6.24 -15.30 -2.67
N ARG A 74 -7.27 -16.01 -2.20
CA ARG A 74 -8.44 -15.36 -1.57
C ARG A 74 -8.14 -14.74 -0.20
N THR A 75 -7.17 -15.29 0.52
CA THR A 75 -6.87 -14.87 1.91
C THR A 75 -6.12 -13.55 1.98
N ALA A 76 -5.18 -13.33 1.06
CA ALA A 76 -4.27 -12.19 1.11
C ALA A 76 -4.13 -11.47 -0.23
N GLY A 77 -4.73 -11.96 -1.31
CA GLY A 77 -4.52 -11.44 -2.66
C GLY A 77 -4.82 -9.95 -2.80
N ALA A 78 -6.04 -9.54 -2.41
CA ALA A 78 -6.44 -8.12 -2.43
C ALA A 78 -5.51 -7.26 -1.58
N ARG A 79 -5.14 -7.72 -0.37
CA ARG A 79 -4.20 -7.01 0.50
C ARG A 79 -2.82 -6.89 -0.17
N ASN A 80 -2.30 -7.97 -0.75
CA ASN A 80 -0.99 -8.01 -1.39
C ASN A 80 -0.90 -7.10 -2.62
N GLN A 81 -1.99 -6.89 -3.35
CA GLN A 81 -2.05 -5.87 -4.41
C GLN A 81 -1.79 -4.47 -3.84
N LEU A 82 -2.47 -4.11 -2.74
CA LEU A 82 -2.27 -2.83 -2.07
C LEU A 82 -0.85 -2.71 -1.51
N ARG A 83 -0.31 -3.77 -0.90
CA ARG A 83 1.08 -3.79 -0.40
C ARG A 83 2.08 -3.53 -1.52
N TYR A 84 1.86 -4.14 -2.69
CA TYR A 84 2.72 -3.93 -3.85
C TYR A 84 2.60 -2.50 -4.37
N LEU A 85 1.38 -1.99 -4.59
CA LEU A 85 1.17 -0.63 -5.07
C LEU A 85 1.71 0.42 -4.09
N ASN A 86 1.55 0.22 -2.78
CA ASN A 86 2.11 1.10 -1.76
C ASN A 86 3.65 1.10 -1.72
N ALA A 87 4.29 0.09 -2.32
CA ALA A 87 5.74 0.00 -2.46
C ALA A 87 6.26 0.70 -3.71
N LEU A 88 5.40 1.09 -4.66
CA LEU A 88 5.84 1.75 -5.89
C LEU A 88 5.97 3.27 -5.71
N LYS A 89 6.88 3.84 -6.48
CA LYS A 89 7.13 5.28 -6.58
C LYS A 89 7.31 5.65 -8.05
N GLY A 90 7.08 6.91 -8.39
CA GLY A 90 7.46 7.46 -9.69
C GLY A 90 8.97 7.35 -9.96
N PRO A 91 9.42 7.64 -11.19
CA PRO A 91 10.82 7.52 -11.60
C PRO A 91 11.77 8.41 -10.81
N GLN A 92 11.27 9.51 -10.22
CA GLN A 92 12.04 10.44 -9.38
C GLN A 92 11.68 10.27 -7.89
N GLY A 93 11.08 9.15 -7.50
CA GLY A 93 10.67 8.88 -6.12
C GLY A 93 9.35 9.52 -5.71
N GLN A 94 8.57 10.05 -6.65
CA GLN A 94 7.27 10.66 -6.35
C GLN A 94 6.33 9.63 -5.70
N PRO A 95 5.47 10.05 -4.75
CA PRO A 95 4.34 9.22 -4.36
C PRO A 95 3.43 8.99 -5.56
N ILE A 96 2.82 7.80 -5.62
CA ILE A 96 1.86 7.44 -6.64
C ILE A 96 0.44 7.47 -6.08
N THR A 97 -0.52 7.69 -6.96
CA THR A 97 -1.93 7.38 -6.71
C THR A 97 -2.35 6.24 -7.61
N TYR A 98 -3.30 5.43 -7.15
CA TYR A 98 -3.79 4.32 -7.96
C TYR A 98 -5.29 4.09 -7.79
N GLU A 99 -5.90 3.57 -8.84
CA GLU A 99 -7.31 3.26 -8.88
C GLU A 99 -7.51 1.91 -9.59
N ARG A 100 -8.20 0.98 -8.93
CA ARG A 100 -8.59 -0.27 -9.58
C ARG A 100 -9.69 0.00 -10.60
N GLN A 101 -9.44 -0.33 -11.86
CA GLN A 101 -10.38 -0.08 -12.96
C GLN A 101 -11.31 -1.27 -13.20
N ALA A 102 -10.76 -2.48 -13.28
CA ALA A 102 -11.51 -3.66 -13.68
C ALA A 102 -10.81 -4.96 -13.24
N SER A 103 -11.56 -6.07 -13.31
CA SER A 103 -10.99 -7.40 -13.45
C SER A 103 -11.04 -7.79 -14.93
N CYS A 104 -10.00 -8.39 -15.48
CA CYS A 104 -9.95 -8.82 -16.88
C CYS A 104 -9.19 -10.14 -17.04
N CYS A 105 -8.95 -10.50 -18.30
CA CYS A 105 -7.81 -11.32 -18.67
C CYS A 105 -7.85 -12.69 -17.98
N ALA A 106 -8.88 -13.46 -18.32
CA ALA A 106 -9.12 -14.77 -17.72
C ALA A 106 -7.96 -15.73 -18.02
N PHE A 107 -7.51 -16.45 -17.00
CA PHE A 107 -6.44 -17.43 -17.12
C PHE A 107 -6.69 -18.65 -16.23
N ARG A 108 -6.14 -19.80 -16.63
CA ARG A 108 -6.30 -21.05 -15.87
C ARG A 108 -5.37 -21.12 -14.66
N THR A 109 -5.93 -21.44 -13.49
CA THR A 109 -5.17 -21.64 -12.26
C THR A 109 -5.95 -22.46 -11.24
N ARG A 110 -5.30 -23.48 -10.66
CA ARG A 110 -5.88 -24.29 -9.56
C ARG A 110 -6.05 -23.52 -8.24
N ARG A 111 -5.56 -22.27 -8.20
CA ARG A 111 -5.67 -21.38 -7.04
C ARG A 111 -6.93 -20.49 -7.09
N ALA A 112 -7.70 -20.58 -8.17
CA ALA A 112 -9.02 -19.96 -8.28
C ALA A 112 -10.10 -21.00 -7.99
N GLU A 113 -11.14 -20.60 -7.26
CA GLU A 113 -12.19 -21.53 -6.82
C GLU A 113 -13.25 -21.79 -7.88
N VAL A 114 -13.59 -20.78 -8.68
CA VAL A 114 -14.60 -20.90 -9.71
C VAL A 114 -13.94 -21.42 -10.98
N ASP A 115 -14.25 -22.66 -11.36
CA ASP A 115 -13.84 -23.33 -12.59
C ASP A 115 -12.33 -23.34 -12.89
N ASN A 116 -11.50 -23.15 -11.85
CA ASN A 116 -10.06 -22.93 -11.99
C ASN A 116 -9.73 -21.74 -12.92
N VAL A 117 -10.56 -20.70 -12.94
CA VAL A 117 -10.39 -19.49 -13.74
C VAL A 117 -10.11 -18.31 -12.81
N GLY A 118 -8.91 -17.73 -12.94
CA GLY A 118 -8.55 -16.47 -12.29
C GLY A 118 -8.71 -15.30 -13.26
N LEU A 119 -8.93 -14.11 -12.70
CA LEU A 119 -8.92 -12.83 -13.43
C LEU A 119 -7.74 -11.98 -12.93
N LEU A 120 -7.13 -11.23 -13.82
CA LEU A 120 -6.17 -10.19 -13.44
C LEU A 120 -6.91 -8.93 -13.01
N ASP A 121 -6.31 -8.18 -12.10
CA ASP A 121 -6.81 -6.87 -11.71
C ASP A 121 -6.02 -5.78 -12.41
N VAL A 122 -6.76 -4.82 -12.97
CA VAL A 122 -6.20 -3.72 -13.74
C VAL A 122 -6.24 -2.45 -12.89
N TYR A 123 -5.09 -1.82 -12.72
CA TYR A 123 -4.94 -0.57 -11.99
C TYR A 123 -4.46 0.53 -12.92
N LYS A 124 -5.05 1.72 -12.79
CA LYS A 124 -4.44 2.96 -13.28
C LYS A 124 -3.57 3.55 -12.19
N VAL A 125 -2.35 3.96 -12.53
CA VAL A 125 -1.35 4.50 -11.62
C VAL A 125 -0.85 5.84 -12.14
N SER A 126 -0.85 6.86 -11.27
CA SER A 126 -0.48 8.23 -11.61
C SER A 126 0.52 8.79 -10.61
N TRP A 127 1.27 9.80 -11.02
CA TRP A 127 2.16 10.58 -10.15
C TRP A 127 2.36 11.99 -10.74
N ALA A 128 2.88 12.90 -9.92
CA ALA A 128 3.16 14.26 -10.36
C ALA A 128 4.10 14.29 -11.58
N GLY A 129 3.72 15.03 -12.62
CA GLY A 129 4.47 15.14 -13.87
C GLY A 129 4.16 14.05 -14.90
N LYS A 130 3.24 13.12 -14.63
CA LYS A 130 2.75 12.14 -15.60
C LYS A 130 1.31 12.47 -16.04
N PRO A 131 1.09 13.04 -17.25
CA PRO A 131 -0.25 13.47 -17.67
C PRO A 131 -1.20 12.30 -17.93
N THR A 132 -0.67 11.15 -18.38
CA THR A 132 -1.46 9.95 -18.68
C THR A 132 -1.16 8.85 -17.66
N PRO A 133 -2.17 8.34 -16.93
CA PRO A 133 -1.99 7.21 -16.02
C PRO A 133 -1.37 6.00 -16.71
N VAL A 134 -0.53 5.26 -15.98
CA VAL A 134 -0.03 3.95 -16.38
C VAL A 134 -1.05 2.87 -16.05
N THR A 135 -1.23 1.91 -16.95
CA THR A 135 -1.99 0.68 -16.66
C THR A 135 -1.06 -0.41 -16.14
N LEU A 136 -1.39 -1.00 -14.99
CA LEU A 136 -0.73 -2.19 -14.46
C LEU A 136 -1.70 -3.36 -14.34
N TYR A 137 -1.22 -4.56 -14.66
CA TYR A 137 -1.93 -5.82 -14.52
C TYR A 137 -1.36 -6.60 -13.33
N ILE A 138 -2.22 -7.00 -12.39
CA ILE A 138 -1.80 -7.66 -11.16
C ILE A 138 -2.53 -9.00 -10.98
N ASN A 139 -1.75 -10.05 -10.78
CA ASN A 139 -2.21 -11.40 -10.50
C ASN A 139 -2.14 -11.68 -8.99
N MET A 140 -3.30 -11.78 -8.35
CA MET A 140 -3.39 -12.10 -6.92
C MET A 140 -3.32 -13.60 -6.59
N TYR A 141 -3.40 -14.47 -7.59
CA TYR A 141 -3.50 -15.92 -7.38
C TYR A 141 -2.14 -16.59 -7.29
N ARG A 142 -1.19 -16.17 -8.13
CA ARG A 142 0.15 -16.78 -8.20
C ARG A 142 1.18 -15.78 -7.69
N GLY A 143 2.05 -16.22 -6.79
CA GLY A 143 3.22 -15.46 -6.34
C GLY A 143 4.39 -15.59 -7.33
N GLY A 144 5.23 -14.56 -7.38
CA GLY A 144 6.49 -14.50 -8.11
C GLY A 144 7.46 -13.51 -7.46
N LYS A 145 8.65 -13.33 -8.03
CA LYS A 145 9.58 -12.27 -7.63
C LYS A 145 8.91 -10.91 -7.86
N LEU A 146 8.92 -10.05 -6.86
CA LEU A 146 8.37 -8.70 -6.96
C LEU A 146 9.48 -7.72 -7.33
N MET A 147 9.29 -7.04 -8.45
CA MET A 147 10.13 -5.96 -8.96
C MET A 147 9.24 -4.75 -9.24
N ALA A 148 9.81 -3.55 -9.35
CA ALA A 148 9.12 -2.40 -9.91
C ALA A 148 9.09 -2.50 -11.44
N PRO A 149 7.99 -2.11 -12.12
CA PRO A 149 7.96 -2.01 -13.58
C PRO A 149 8.94 -0.93 -14.04
N GLN A 150 9.49 -1.08 -15.24
CA GLN A 150 10.38 -0.07 -15.81
C GLN A 150 9.71 1.31 -15.81
N GLY A 151 10.45 2.36 -15.44
CA GLY A 151 9.90 3.71 -15.27
C GLY A 151 9.28 3.99 -13.88
N PHE A 152 9.23 2.99 -13.00
CA PHE A 152 8.96 3.17 -11.57
C PHE A 152 10.25 3.01 -10.76
N THR A 153 10.22 3.51 -9.53
CA THR A 153 11.16 3.12 -8.46
C THR A 153 10.37 2.45 -7.33
N ALA A 154 11.08 1.97 -6.30
CA ALA A 154 10.46 1.21 -5.22
C ALA A 154 10.82 1.71 -3.81
N ALA A 155 9.96 1.36 -2.86
CA ALA A 155 10.20 1.44 -1.44
C ALA A 155 11.10 0.28 -1.01
N ARG A 156 12.27 0.63 -0.48
CA ARG A 156 13.22 -0.28 0.16
C ARG A 156 12.91 -0.39 1.64
#